data_AF-A0A8S3IUR4-F1
#
_entry.id   AF-A0A8S3IUR4-F1
#
_cell.length_a   1.000
_cell.length_b   1.000
_cell.length_c   1.000
_cell.angle_alpha   90.00
_cell.angle_beta   90.00
_cell.angle_gamma   90.00
#
_symmetry.space_group_name_H-M   'P 1'
#
loop_
_entity.id
_entity.type
_entity.pdbx_description
1 polymer ?
#
loop_
_entity_poly.entity_id
_entity_poly.type
_entity_poly.pdbx_seq_one_letter_code
_entity_poly.pdbx_strand_id
1 'polypeptide(L)'
;SLGRDGVKFIITQSAVQLIFADDLTRIKNLIEWKDETIALQTIVSFVEPTEELVRLAEEKKLKILTLDQLREIGRNNPVEVVPPKSTDTALIMYTSGSTGAPKGCILSHRSFIVAIFGILSSINLTSVPKDEAIPRVLNYMPLAHVFGCGTIVALSLLGGEAGFWQGKVEKLIDDFRDFRPTVLAMVPRLLNKLYDKVRLELRKKGVIGRVLFRLAIRGKLALIRRGNFSRNTIWDKIIFEKIRQS
;
A
#
# COMPACT_ATOMS: atom_id res chain seq x y z
N SER A 1 -3.57 -10.72 -7.83
CA SER A 1 -2.41 -10.84 -8.74
C SER A 1 -2.93 -10.96 -10.16
N LEU A 2 -2.28 -10.34 -11.15
CA LEU A 2 -2.66 -10.46 -12.57
C LEU A 2 -2.17 -11.77 -13.21
N GLY A 3 -1.48 -12.62 -12.44
CA GLY A 3 -0.97 -13.90 -12.91
C GLY A 3 0.31 -13.77 -13.73
N ARG A 4 0.93 -14.93 -14.02
CA ARG A 4 2.20 -15.05 -14.75
C ARG A 4 2.09 -14.43 -16.15
N ASP A 5 1.06 -14.82 -16.89
CA ASP A 5 0.84 -14.36 -18.27
C ASP A 5 0.48 -12.88 -18.34
N GLY A 6 -0.28 -12.39 -17.35
CA GLY A 6 -0.60 -10.97 -17.24
C GLY A 6 0.65 -10.11 -17.04
N VAL A 7 1.60 -10.56 -16.21
CA VAL A 7 2.88 -9.86 -16.03
C VAL A 7 3.69 -9.85 -17.33
N LYS A 8 3.83 -11.00 -18.00
CA LYS A 8 4.55 -11.08 -19.28
C LYS A 8 3.93 -10.15 -20.33
N PHE A 9 2.60 -10.16 -20.47
CA PHE A 9 1.86 -9.27 -21.37
C PHE A 9 2.16 -7.79 -21.09
N ILE A 10 2.16 -7.39 -19.81
CA ILE A 10 2.45 -6.01 -19.40
C ILE A 10 3.85 -5.59 -19.81
N ILE A 11 4.86 -6.44 -19.56
CA ILE A 11 6.26 -6.14 -19.88
C ILE A 11 6.42 -5.91 -21.38
N THR A 12 5.85 -6.79 -22.19
CA THR A 12 5.88 -6.67 -23.65
C THR A 12 5.12 -5.43 -24.14
N GLN A 13 3.90 -5.20 -23.65
CA GLN A 13 3.05 -4.10 -24.12
C GLN A 13 3.62 -2.72 -23.76
N SER A 14 4.17 -2.58 -22.56
CA SER A 14 4.71 -1.31 -22.07
C SER A 14 6.21 -1.13 -22.33
N ALA A 15 6.83 -2.07 -23.05
CA ALA A 15 8.24 -2.05 -23.42
C ALA A 15 9.17 -1.75 -22.22
N VAL A 16 8.92 -2.39 -21.08
CA VAL A 16 9.68 -2.16 -19.85
C VAL A 16 11.14 -2.55 -20.04
N GLN A 17 12.05 -1.63 -19.72
CA GLN A 17 13.49 -1.84 -19.87
C GLN A 17 14.18 -2.34 -18.60
N LEU A 18 13.63 -2.02 -17.43
CA LEU A 18 14.18 -2.37 -16.12
C LEU A 18 13.06 -2.82 -15.19
N ILE A 19 13.26 -3.96 -14.50
CA ILE A 19 12.29 -4.52 -13.54
C ILE A 19 12.97 -4.81 -12.22
N PHE A 20 12.29 -4.46 -11.12
CA PHE A 20 12.69 -4.87 -9.77
C PHE A 20 11.97 -6.18 -9.40
N ALA A 21 12.70 -7.16 -8.85
CA ALA A 21 12.17 -8.46 -8.45
C ALA A 21 12.67 -8.85 -7.04
N ASP A 22 11.76 -9.41 -6.25
CA ASP A 22 11.90 -9.71 -4.82
C ASP A 22 12.02 -11.22 -4.52
N ASP A 23 11.92 -12.08 -5.53
CA ASP A 23 12.06 -13.52 -5.37
C ASP A 23 12.69 -14.19 -6.59
N LEU A 24 13.38 -15.32 -6.36
CA LEU A 24 14.11 -16.06 -7.39
C LEU A 24 13.20 -16.65 -8.48
N THR A 25 11.94 -16.94 -8.16
CA THR A 25 10.98 -17.49 -9.13
C THR A 25 10.56 -16.43 -10.14
N ARG A 26 10.35 -15.18 -9.70
CA ARG A 26 10.12 -14.03 -10.58
C ARG A 26 11.34 -13.74 -11.44
N ILE A 27 12.55 -13.80 -10.89
CA ILE A 27 13.79 -13.60 -11.66
C ILE A 27 13.91 -14.66 -12.76
N LYS A 28 13.74 -15.95 -12.41
CA LYS A 28 13.76 -17.05 -13.39
C LYS A 28 12.73 -16.84 -14.51
N ASN A 29 11.50 -16.47 -14.14
CA ASN A 29 10.45 -16.15 -15.11
C ASN A 29 10.85 -15.03 -16.09
N LEU A 30 11.44 -13.95 -15.60
CA LEU A 30 11.88 -12.82 -16.44
C LEU A 30 12.98 -13.22 -17.42
N ILE A 31 13.91 -14.10 -17.00
CA ILE A 31 14.95 -14.65 -17.88
C ILE A 31 14.32 -15.55 -18.95
N GLU A 32 13.39 -16.43 -18.56
CA GLU A 32 12.68 -17.32 -19.50
C GLU A 32 11.93 -16.54 -20.58
N TRP A 33 11.34 -15.40 -20.24
CA TRP A 33 10.54 -14.57 -21.17
C TRP A 33 11.35 -13.56 -21.98
N LYS A 34 12.69 -13.58 -21.89
CA LYS A 34 13.52 -12.54 -22.49
C LYS A 34 13.34 -12.41 -24.01
N ASP A 35 13.03 -13.53 -24.67
CA ASP A 35 12.86 -13.57 -26.13
C ASP A 35 11.56 -12.89 -26.56
N GLU A 36 10.52 -12.89 -25.72
CA GLU A 36 9.24 -12.19 -25.95
C GLU A 36 9.18 -10.80 -25.30
N THR A 37 10.06 -10.53 -24.33
CA THR A 37 10.18 -9.25 -23.63
C THR A 37 11.43 -8.50 -24.09
N ILE A 38 11.55 -8.31 -25.41
CA ILE A 38 12.78 -7.81 -26.05
C ILE A 38 13.32 -6.49 -25.47
N ALA A 39 12.42 -5.61 -25.01
CA ALA A 39 12.78 -4.31 -24.43
C ALA A 39 13.46 -4.45 -23.06
N LEU A 40 13.21 -5.52 -22.31
CA LEU A 40 13.78 -5.76 -20.99
C LEU A 40 15.29 -5.98 -21.11
N GLN A 41 16.07 -5.11 -20.47
CA GLN A 41 17.53 -5.13 -20.46
C GLN A 41 18.12 -5.41 -19.08
N THR A 42 17.40 -5.08 -18.00
CA THR A 42 17.94 -5.20 -16.64
C THR A 42 16.91 -5.69 -15.64
N ILE A 43 17.31 -6.67 -14.82
CA ILE A 43 16.61 -7.08 -13.60
C ILE A 43 17.40 -6.52 -12.41
N VAL A 44 16.70 -5.83 -11.51
CA VAL A 44 17.24 -5.43 -10.20
C VAL A 44 16.65 -6.36 -9.14
N SER A 45 17.50 -7.15 -8.51
CA SER A 45 17.11 -8.13 -7.50
C SER A 45 17.19 -7.55 -6.08
N PHE A 46 16.16 -7.77 -5.28
CA PHE A 46 16.17 -7.51 -3.83
C PHE A 46 16.73 -8.68 -3.01
N VAL A 47 16.94 -9.84 -3.64
CA VAL A 47 17.54 -11.03 -3.04
C VAL A 47 18.82 -11.40 -3.78
N GLU A 48 19.73 -12.12 -3.14
CA GLU A 48 20.95 -12.54 -3.82
C GLU A 48 20.60 -13.55 -4.93
N PRO A 49 20.92 -13.26 -6.22
CA PRO A 49 20.67 -14.19 -7.31
C PRO A 49 21.65 -15.37 -7.23
N THR A 50 21.21 -16.56 -7.65
CA THR A 50 22.12 -17.72 -7.73
C THR A 50 23.05 -17.60 -8.94
N GLU A 51 24.24 -18.20 -8.86
CA GLU A 51 25.20 -18.25 -9.98
C GLU A 51 24.56 -18.80 -11.26
N GLU A 52 23.67 -19.80 -11.13
CA GLU A 52 22.91 -20.36 -12.25
C GLU A 52 22.03 -19.30 -12.93
N LEU A 53 21.27 -18.51 -12.16
CA LEU A 53 20.39 -17.48 -12.71
C LEU A 53 21.21 -16.34 -13.35
N VAL A 54 22.35 -15.98 -12.77
CA VAL A 54 23.27 -14.98 -13.35
C VAL A 54 23.76 -15.46 -14.71
N ARG A 55 24.26 -16.70 -14.79
CA ARG A 55 24.74 -17.30 -16.05
C ARG A 55 23.64 -17.37 -17.11
N LEU A 56 22.44 -17.83 -16.76
CA LEU A 56 21.31 -17.91 -17.70
C LEU A 56 20.89 -16.52 -18.22
N ALA A 57 20.96 -15.50 -17.37
CA ALA A 57 20.68 -14.13 -17.78
C ALA A 57 21.75 -13.61 -18.74
N GLU A 58 23.03 -13.86 -18.48
CA GLU A 58 24.15 -13.50 -19.36
C GLU A 58 24.03 -14.16 -20.75
N GLU A 59 23.70 -15.46 -20.81
CA GLU A 59 23.46 -16.19 -22.06
C GLU A 59 22.34 -15.55 -22.90
N LYS A 60 21.34 -14.96 -22.23
CA LYS A 60 20.23 -14.23 -22.86
C LYS A 60 20.45 -12.71 -22.99
N LYS A 61 21.68 -12.23 -22.73
CA LYS A 61 22.07 -10.80 -22.77
C LYS A 61 21.19 -9.93 -21.87
N LEU A 62 20.77 -10.46 -20.72
CA LEU A 62 19.98 -9.78 -19.71
C LEU A 62 20.85 -9.48 -18.49
N LYS A 63 20.93 -8.21 -18.08
CA LYS A 63 21.74 -7.82 -16.92
C LYS A 63 20.98 -8.11 -15.63
N ILE A 64 21.63 -8.73 -14.64
CA ILE A 64 21.13 -8.81 -13.27
C ILE A 64 22.02 -7.95 -12.37
N LEU A 65 21.38 -7.11 -11.56
CA LEU A 65 22.03 -6.29 -10.53
C LEU A 65 21.35 -6.54 -9.19
N THR A 66 22.08 -6.60 -8.10
CA THR A 66 21.48 -6.45 -6.76
C THR A 66 21.13 -4.99 -6.50
N LEU A 67 20.22 -4.73 -5.57
CA LEU A 67 19.88 -3.35 -5.18
C LEU A 67 21.12 -2.57 -4.70
N ASP A 68 22.04 -3.21 -3.98
CA ASP A 68 23.23 -2.55 -3.46
C ASP A 68 24.24 -2.24 -4.57
N GLN A 69 24.41 -3.12 -5.55
CA GLN A 69 25.19 -2.81 -6.75
C GLN A 69 24.60 -1.62 -7.51
N LEU A 70 23.27 -1.56 -7.68
CA LEU A 70 22.62 -0.41 -8.32
C LEU A 70 22.88 0.89 -7.54
N ARG A 71 22.82 0.84 -6.21
CA ARG A 71 23.12 2.00 -5.35
C ARG A 71 24.58 2.44 -5.47
N GLU A 72 25.52 1.50 -5.51
CA GLU A 72 26.94 1.79 -5.69
C GLU A 72 27.22 2.45 -7.03
N ILE A 73 26.64 1.94 -8.12
CA ILE A 73 26.69 2.57 -9.44
C ILE A 73 26.17 4.01 -9.35
N GLY A 74 25.04 4.25 -8.68
CA GLY A 74 24.46 5.58 -8.52
C GLY A 74 25.35 6.54 -7.70
N ARG A 75 26.02 6.06 -6.64
CA ARG A 75 26.96 6.87 -5.85
C ARG A 75 28.18 7.30 -6.64
N ASN A 76 28.69 6.40 -7.49
CA ASN A 76 29.87 6.65 -8.30
C ASN A 76 29.56 7.47 -9.57
N ASN A 77 28.29 7.59 -9.95
CA ASN A 77 27.84 8.29 -11.16
C ASN A 77 26.66 9.23 -10.83
N PRO A 78 26.88 10.29 -10.04
CA PRO A 78 25.82 11.24 -9.73
C PRO A 78 25.34 11.94 -11.01
N VAL A 79 24.02 12.08 -11.13
CA VAL A 79 23.36 12.80 -12.22
C VAL A 79 22.58 13.98 -11.66
N GLU A 80 22.46 15.07 -12.44
CA GLU A 80 21.58 16.17 -12.07
C GLU A 80 20.13 15.70 -12.00
N VAL A 81 19.41 16.19 -10.98
CA VAL A 81 17.98 15.92 -10.85
C VAL A 81 17.25 16.66 -11.96
N VAL A 82 16.54 15.91 -12.81
CA VAL A 82 15.67 16.48 -13.85
C VAL A 82 14.20 16.27 -13.43
N PRO A 83 13.52 17.32 -12.93
CA PRO A 83 12.12 17.21 -12.53
C PRO A 83 11.21 16.92 -13.73
N PRO A 84 10.19 16.07 -13.59
CA PRO A 84 9.24 15.78 -14.66
C PRO A 84 8.29 16.97 -14.89
N LYS A 85 7.77 17.09 -16.12
CA LYS A 85 6.65 18.00 -16.41
C LYS A 85 5.36 17.44 -15.85
N SER A 86 4.42 18.33 -15.53
CA SER A 86 3.11 17.93 -15.01
C SER A 86 2.32 17.02 -15.97
N THR A 87 2.59 17.11 -17.27
CA THR A 87 1.96 16.33 -18.34
C THR A 87 2.65 14.99 -18.60
N ASP A 88 3.85 14.79 -18.08
CA ASP A 88 4.59 13.54 -18.29
C ASP A 88 3.87 12.38 -17.58
N THR A 89 3.95 11.19 -18.18
CA THR A 89 3.41 9.97 -17.58
C THR A 89 4.19 9.64 -16.30
N ALA A 90 3.50 9.60 -15.17
CA ALA A 90 4.07 9.22 -13.89
C ALA A 90 3.91 7.72 -13.63
N LEU A 91 2.74 7.17 -13.94
CA LEU A 91 2.36 5.80 -13.57
C LEU A 91 1.53 5.17 -14.69
N ILE A 92 1.75 3.87 -14.94
CA ILE A 92 0.85 3.03 -15.73
C ILE A 92 0.32 1.93 -14.81
N MET A 93 -0.94 2.05 -14.39
CA MET A 93 -1.54 1.10 -13.46
C MET A 93 -2.40 0.09 -14.21
N TYR A 94 -1.96 -1.17 -14.21
CA TYR A 94 -2.67 -2.25 -14.86
C TYR A 94 -3.81 -2.81 -14.02
N THR A 95 -4.93 -3.07 -14.66
CA THR A 95 -6.12 -3.68 -14.06
C THR A 95 -6.53 -4.92 -14.83
N SER A 96 -7.17 -5.89 -14.17
CA SER A 96 -7.51 -7.19 -14.78
C SER A 96 -8.51 -7.10 -15.93
N GLY A 97 -9.20 -5.96 -16.11
CA GLY A 97 -10.21 -5.78 -17.14
C GLY A 97 -11.37 -6.79 -17.06
N SER A 98 -12.44 -6.56 -17.82
CA SER A 98 -13.50 -7.56 -18.04
C SER A 98 -13.24 -8.45 -19.25
N THR A 99 -12.28 -8.05 -20.11
CA THR A 99 -12.03 -8.61 -21.45
C THR A 99 -10.84 -9.56 -21.50
N GLY A 100 -10.44 -10.15 -20.36
CA GLY A 100 -9.34 -11.12 -20.25
C GLY A 100 -7.94 -10.50 -20.10
N ALA A 101 -7.50 -9.68 -21.07
CA ALA A 101 -6.16 -9.08 -21.02
C ALA A 101 -6.10 -7.84 -20.09
N PRO A 102 -5.02 -7.65 -19.31
CA PRO A 102 -4.86 -6.46 -18.49
C PRO A 102 -4.84 -5.16 -19.29
N LYS A 103 -5.41 -4.09 -18.73
CA LYS A 103 -5.40 -2.75 -19.35
C LYS A 103 -4.62 -1.76 -18.49
N GLY A 104 -3.68 -1.05 -19.11
CA GLY A 104 -2.86 -0.03 -18.47
C GLY A 104 -3.56 1.32 -18.42
N CYS A 105 -3.89 1.81 -17.22
CA CYS A 105 -4.36 3.16 -17.00
C CYS A 105 -3.17 4.11 -16.91
N ILE A 106 -3.01 4.98 -17.91
CA ILE A 106 -1.92 5.97 -17.97
C ILE A 106 -2.30 7.16 -17.11
N LEU A 107 -1.46 7.48 -16.12
CA LEU A 107 -1.63 8.61 -15.21
C LEU A 107 -0.47 9.57 -15.38
N SER A 108 -0.77 10.82 -15.71
CA SER A 108 0.22 11.91 -15.67
C SER A 108 0.54 12.31 -14.24
N HIS A 109 1.67 12.98 -14.03
CA HIS A 109 2.00 13.60 -12.75
C HIS A 109 0.86 14.48 -12.23
N ARG A 110 0.29 15.33 -13.09
CA ARG A 110 -0.84 16.21 -12.75
C ARG A 110 -2.07 15.41 -12.31
N SER A 111 -2.52 14.44 -13.11
CA SER A 111 -3.75 13.70 -12.79
C SER A 111 -3.60 12.91 -11.49
N PHE A 112 -2.41 12.32 -11.26
CA PHE A 112 -2.15 11.56 -10.04
C PHE A 112 -2.14 12.48 -8.81
N ILE A 113 -1.39 13.58 -8.85
CA ILE A 113 -1.31 14.53 -7.73
C ILE A 113 -2.67 15.18 -7.42
N VAL A 114 -3.46 15.55 -8.43
CA VAL A 114 -4.83 16.07 -8.22
C VAL A 114 -5.70 15.04 -7.48
N ALA A 115 -5.62 13.76 -7.85
CA ALA A 115 -6.34 12.70 -7.13
C ALA A 115 -5.85 12.57 -5.68
N ILE A 116 -4.55 12.70 -5.43
CA ILE A 116 -3.99 12.70 -4.07
C ILE A 116 -4.52 13.87 -3.25
N PHE A 117 -4.56 15.08 -3.79
CA PHE A 117 -5.16 16.23 -3.10
C PHE A 117 -6.66 16.04 -2.82
N GLY A 118 -7.39 15.37 -3.70
CA GLY A 118 -8.76 14.95 -3.46
C GLY A 118 -8.88 14.01 -2.25
N ILE A 119 -8.00 13.00 -2.16
CA ILE A 119 -7.93 12.10 -1.01
C ILE A 119 -7.59 12.88 0.27
N LEU A 120 -6.58 13.73 0.25
CA LEU A 120 -6.18 14.56 1.39
C LEU A 120 -7.31 15.46 1.89
N SER A 121 -8.06 16.05 0.96
CA SER A 121 -9.24 16.86 1.27
C SER A 121 -10.35 16.02 1.92
N SER A 122 -10.54 14.76 1.48
CA SER A 122 -11.52 13.84 2.06
C SER A 122 -11.14 13.31 3.44
N ILE A 123 -9.84 13.21 3.74
CA ILE A 123 -9.33 12.69 5.02
C ILE A 123 -9.65 13.63 6.19
N ASN A 124 -10.12 14.87 5.93
CA ASN A 124 -10.52 15.86 6.92
C ASN A 124 -9.55 15.85 8.11
N LEU A 125 -8.27 16.17 7.82
CA LEU A 125 -7.15 16.18 8.78
C LEU A 125 -7.43 17.04 10.03
N THR A 126 -8.49 17.87 10.02
CA THR A 126 -9.09 18.50 11.19
C THR A 126 -9.55 17.52 12.28
N SER A 127 -9.64 16.23 11.96
CA SER A 127 -10.03 15.15 12.88
C SER A 127 -8.83 14.49 13.58
N VAL A 128 -7.61 14.78 13.13
CA VAL A 128 -6.40 14.42 13.87
C VAL A 128 -6.26 15.44 15.01
N PRO A 129 -6.14 15.01 16.28
CA PRO A 129 -5.90 15.92 17.39
C PRO A 129 -4.73 16.86 17.06
N LYS A 130 -4.92 18.17 17.31
CA LYS A 130 -3.94 19.24 16.97
C LYS A 130 -2.62 19.10 17.73
N ASP A 131 -2.65 18.29 18.77
CA ASP A 131 -1.58 17.82 19.62
C ASP A 131 -0.74 16.76 18.87
N GLU A 132 0.15 17.26 18.01
CA GLU A 132 1.45 16.66 17.64
C GLU A 132 1.50 15.29 16.93
N ALA A 133 0.40 14.74 16.43
CA ALA A 133 0.48 13.49 15.68
C ALA A 133 0.78 13.72 14.19
N ILE A 134 2.03 13.53 13.77
CA ILE A 134 2.38 13.22 12.37
C ILE A 134 1.41 12.10 11.89
N PRO A 135 0.81 12.18 10.70
CA PRO A 135 -0.08 11.12 10.23
C PRO A 135 0.70 9.81 10.09
N ARG A 136 0.15 8.73 10.64
CA ARG A 136 0.75 7.38 10.63
C ARG A 136 -0.24 6.44 9.99
N VAL A 137 0.17 5.75 8.92
CA VAL A 137 -0.69 4.82 8.19
C VAL A 137 0.02 3.47 8.03
N LEU A 138 -0.67 2.39 8.39
CA LEU A 138 -0.23 1.04 8.07
C LEU A 138 -0.67 0.69 6.65
N ASN A 139 0.25 0.68 5.70
CA ASN A 139 -0.01 0.28 4.32
C ASN A 139 0.01 -1.25 4.19
N TYR A 140 -1.18 -1.85 4.26
CA TYR A 140 -1.39 -3.29 4.03
C TYR A 140 -1.81 -3.60 2.58
N MET A 141 -1.86 -2.59 1.71
CA MET A 141 -2.28 -2.74 0.32
C MET A 141 -1.09 -2.76 -0.64
N PRO A 142 -1.15 -3.54 -1.73
CA PRO A 142 -0.11 -3.55 -2.74
C PRO A 142 0.10 -2.16 -3.37
N LEU A 143 1.36 -1.79 -3.62
CA LEU A 143 1.70 -0.55 -4.34
C LEU A 143 1.25 -0.58 -5.81
N ALA A 144 1.03 -1.77 -6.39
CA ALA A 144 0.43 -1.92 -7.71
C ALA A 144 -1.04 -1.44 -7.77
N HIS A 145 -1.69 -1.19 -6.63
CA HIS A 145 -3.04 -0.66 -6.56
C HIS A 145 -3.02 0.83 -6.21
N VAL A 146 -3.82 1.64 -6.92
CA VAL A 146 -3.86 3.10 -6.76
C VAL A 146 -4.10 3.54 -5.32
N PHE A 147 -4.89 2.78 -4.56
CA PHE A 147 -5.18 3.12 -3.17
C PHE A 147 -3.95 2.94 -2.24
N GLY A 148 -3.14 1.90 -2.45
CA GLY A 148 -1.91 1.68 -1.69
C GLY A 148 -0.83 2.70 -2.06
N CYS A 149 -0.58 2.86 -3.37
CA CYS A 149 0.37 3.84 -3.88
C CYS A 149 0.01 5.28 -3.48
N GLY A 150 -1.26 5.67 -3.69
CA GLY A 150 -1.72 7.00 -3.38
C GLY A 150 -1.70 7.33 -1.90
N THR A 151 -1.96 6.35 -1.02
CA THR A 151 -1.82 6.54 0.43
C THR A 151 -0.39 6.87 0.83
N ILE A 152 0.61 6.16 0.27
CA ILE A 152 2.02 6.44 0.54
C ILE A 152 2.41 7.83 0.03
N VAL A 153 2.02 8.20 -1.19
CA VAL A 153 2.32 9.52 -1.74
C VAL A 153 1.65 10.64 -0.93
N ALA A 154 0.38 10.47 -0.55
CA ALA A 154 -0.34 11.40 0.30
C ALA A 154 0.38 11.61 1.64
N LEU A 155 0.84 10.51 2.23
CA LEU A 155 1.53 10.52 3.52
C LEU A 155 2.88 11.23 3.43
N SER A 156 3.65 10.98 2.37
CA SER A 156 4.92 11.67 2.11
C SER A 156 4.75 13.18 2.00
N LEU A 157 3.66 13.66 1.36
CA LEU A 157 3.36 15.10 1.27
C LEU A 157 3.06 15.75 2.62
N LEU A 158 2.58 14.97 3.59
CA LEU A 158 2.29 15.45 4.95
C LEU A 158 3.48 15.28 5.91
N GLY A 159 4.61 14.75 5.45
CA GLY A 159 5.73 14.35 6.33
C GLY A 159 5.35 13.19 7.27
N GLY A 160 4.42 12.34 6.83
CA GLY A 160 3.86 11.23 7.61
C GLY A 160 4.76 9.99 7.73
N GLU A 161 4.32 9.02 8.55
CA GLU A 161 4.99 7.74 8.76
C GLU A 161 4.22 6.56 8.18
N ALA A 162 4.84 5.82 7.25
CA ALA A 162 4.27 4.60 6.69
C ALA A 162 4.79 3.36 7.42
N GLY A 163 3.88 2.53 7.92
CA GLY A 163 4.18 1.17 8.35
C GLY A 163 3.86 0.18 7.22
N PHE A 164 4.65 -0.87 7.06
CA PHE A 164 4.35 -1.96 6.12
C PHE A 164 4.01 -3.23 6.89
N TRP A 165 2.87 -3.82 6.57
CA TRP A 165 2.40 -5.04 7.23
C TRP A 165 3.26 -6.26 6.89
N GLN A 166 3.15 -7.31 7.70
CA GLN A 166 3.93 -8.54 7.54
C GLN A 166 3.47 -9.45 6.37
N GLY A 167 2.50 -9.01 5.57
CA GLY A 167 1.98 -9.77 4.42
C GLY A 167 1.01 -10.90 4.77
N LYS A 168 0.65 -11.08 6.05
CA LYS A 168 -0.29 -12.11 6.52
C LYS A 168 -1.52 -11.46 7.16
N VAL A 169 -2.70 -11.79 6.64
CA VAL A 169 -3.99 -11.22 7.06
C VAL A 169 -4.35 -11.58 8.50
N GLU A 170 -3.81 -12.69 9.01
CA GLU A 170 -3.97 -13.17 10.38
C GLU A 170 -3.23 -12.26 11.37
N LYS A 171 -2.08 -11.71 10.96
CA LYS A 171 -1.22 -10.85 11.78
C LYS A 171 -1.53 -9.36 11.67
N LEU A 172 -2.39 -8.98 10.71
CA LEU A 172 -2.73 -7.58 10.46
C LEU A 172 -3.22 -6.84 11.73
N ILE A 173 -3.95 -7.53 12.63
CA ILE A 173 -4.39 -6.92 13.89
C ILE A 173 -3.23 -6.64 14.85
N ASP A 174 -2.24 -7.53 14.90
CA ASP A 174 -1.05 -7.32 15.73
C ASP A 174 -0.19 -6.19 15.13
N ASP A 175 -0.04 -6.16 13.79
CA ASP A 175 0.62 -5.04 13.09
C ASP A 175 -0.07 -3.70 13.40
N PHE A 176 -1.41 -3.66 13.47
CA PHE A 176 -2.16 -2.47 13.88
C PHE A 176 -1.87 -2.07 15.33
N ARG A 177 -1.76 -3.05 16.24
CA ARG A 177 -1.51 -2.81 17.68
C ARG A 177 -0.10 -2.26 17.91
N ASP A 178 0.89 -2.81 17.20
CA ASP A 178 2.29 -2.43 17.34
C ASP A 178 2.56 -1.09 16.66
N PHE A 179 2.09 -0.92 15.41
CA PHE A 179 2.33 0.31 14.66
C PHE A 179 1.51 1.49 15.19
N ARG A 180 0.31 1.27 15.74
CA ARG A 180 -0.61 2.32 16.24
C ARG A 180 -0.86 3.44 15.22
N PRO A 181 -1.44 3.13 14.04
CA PRO A 181 -1.71 4.16 13.04
C PRO A 181 -2.72 5.19 13.55
N THR A 182 -2.53 6.44 13.14
CA THR A 182 -3.42 7.55 13.50
C THR A 182 -4.54 7.72 12.48
N VAL A 183 -4.31 7.26 11.25
CA VAL A 183 -5.27 7.24 10.13
C VAL A 183 -5.43 5.81 9.62
N LEU A 184 -6.67 5.36 9.49
CA LEU A 184 -7.01 4.03 8.98
C LEU A 184 -7.57 4.14 7.56
N ALA A 185 -6.77 3.80 6.56
CA ALA A 185 -7.24 3.56 5.21
C ALA A 185 -7.89 2.18 5.16
N MET A 186 -9.23 2.12 5.10
CA MET A 186 -10.00 0.88 5.24
C MET A 186 -10.71 0.50 3.93
N VAL A 187 -10.80 -0.80 3.66
CA VAL A 187 -11.64 -1.36 2.58
C VAL A 187 -12.87 -2.08 3.16
N PRO A 188 -14.00 -2.17 2.42
CA PRO A 188 -15.24 -2.77 2.95
C PRO A 188 -15.05 -4.17 3.55
N ARG A 189 -14.21 -5.01 2.94
CA ARG A 189 -13.91 -6.36 3.44
C ARG A 189 -13.25 -6.34 4.82
N LEU A 190 -12.33 -5.41 5.06
CA LEU A 190 -11.66 -5.29 6.35
C LEU A 190 -12.60 -4.71 7.41
N LEU A 191 -13.44 -3.74 7.04
CA LEU A 191 -14.50 -3.21 7.90
C LEU A 191 -15.47 -4.32 8.34
N ASN A 192 -15.91 -5.17 7.41
CA ASN A 192 -16.78 -6.30 7.73
C ASN A 192 -16.11 -7.28 8.69
N LYS A 193 -14.83 -7.60 8.47
CA LYS A 193 -14.07 -8.47 9.39
C LYS A 193 -13.96 -7.90 10.81
N LEU A 194 -13.70 -6.59 10.94
CA LEU A 194 -13.70 -5.92 12.24
C LEU A 194 -15.09 -5.92 12.88
N TYR A 195 -16.13 -5.63 12.10
CA TYR A 195 -17.52 -5.66 12.56
C TYR A 195 -17.90 -7.03 13.11
N ASP A 196 -17.58 -8.11 12.39
CA ASP A 196 -17.86 -9.48 12.81
C ASP A 196 -17.10 -9.85 14.09
N LYS A 197 -15.82 -9.45 14.22
CA LYS A 197 -15.03 -9.65 15.44
C LYS A 197 -15.67 -8.94 16.64
N VAL A 198 -16.03 -7.66 16.49
CA VAL A 198 -16.70 -6.89 17.54
C VAL A 198 -18.05 -7.52 17.90
N ARG A 199 -18.83 -7.96 16.90
CA ARG A 199 -20.13 -8.60 17.12
C ARG A 199 -20.01 -9.93 17.87
N LEU A 200 -18.97 -10.72 17.59
CA LEU A 200 -18.69 -11.96 18.29
C LEU A 200 -18.30 -11.71 19.75
N GLU A 201 -17.40 -10.75 20.01
CA GLU A 201 -17.03 -10.34 21.38
C GLU A 201 -18.22 -9.79 22.17
N LEU A 202 -19.12 -9.04 21.51
CA LEU A 202 -20.35 -8.56 22.12
C LEU A 202 -21.36 -9.67 22.42
N ARG A 203 -21.38 -10.76 21.65
CA ARG A 203 -22.23 -11.93 21.95
C ARG A 203 -21.77 -12.68 23.20
N LYS A 204 -20.46 -12.71 23.47
CA LYS A 204 -19.91 -13.24 24.72
C LYS A 204 -20.31 -12.39 25.93
N LYS A 205 -20.64 -11.11 25.72
CA LYS A 205 -21.14 -10.23 26.77
C LYS A 205 -22.65 -10.45 26.95
N GLY A 206 -23.09 -10.56 28.21
CA GLY A 206 -24.50 -10.69 28.55
C GLY A 206 -25.37 -9.51 28.06
N VAL A 207 -26.69 -9.60 28.25
CA VAL A 207 -27.67 -8.60 27.79
C VAL A 207 -27.27 -7.17 28.20
N ILE A 208 -26.83 -6.98 29.45
CA ILE A 208 -26.40 -5.68 29.99
C ILE A 208 -25.22 -5.10 29.21
N GLY A 209 -24.19 -5.92 28.94
CA GLY A 209 -23.00 -5.48 28.19
C GLY A 209 -23.34 -5.04 26.76
N ARG A 210 -24.29 -5.71 26.11
CA ARG A 210 -24.78 -5.34 24.78
C ARG A 210 -25.55 -4.02 24.78
N VAL A 211 -26.40 -3.79 25.79
CA VAL A 211 -27.15 -2.53 25.94
C VAL A 211 -26.19 -1.36 26.18
N LEU A 212 -25.24 -1.51 27.10
CA LEU A 212 -24.22 -0.49 27.39
C LEU A 212 -23.39 -0.13 26.16
N PHE A 213 -22.96 -1.12 25.38
CA PHE A 213 -22.23 -0.87 24.14
C PHE A 213 -23.06 -0.08 23.11
N ARG A 214 -24.35 -0.40 22.95
CA ARG A 214 -25.24 0.35 22.05
C ARG A 214 -25.43 1.81 22.51
N LEU A 215 -25.56 2.04 23.82
CA LEU A 215 -25.66 3.39 24.38
C LEU A 215 -24.37 4.18 24.13
N ALA A 216 -23.21 3.55 24.33
CA ALA A 216 -21.91 4.17 24.06
C ALA A 216 -21.72 4.56 22.59
N ILE A 217 -22.08 3.67 21.65
CA ILE A 217 -22.05 3.96 20.21
C ILE A 217 -22.98 5.12 19.88
N ARG A 218 -24.22 5.12 20.38
CA ARG A 218 -25.17 6.22 20.15
C ARG A 218 -24.65 7.55 20.69
N GLY A 219 -24.10 7.55 21.90
CA GLY A 219 -23.52 8.75 22.52
C GLY A 219 -22.33 9.28 21.72
N LYS A 220 -21.42 8.40 21.29
CA LYS A 220 -20.26 8.78 20.48
C LYS A 220 -20.67 9.33 19.11
N LEU A 221 -21.61 8.69 18.43
CA LEU A 221 -22.13 9.16 17.15
C LEU A 221 -22.82 10.53 17.27
N ALA A 222 -23.52 10.79 18.38
CA ALA A 222 -24.13 12.10 18.62
C ALA A 222 -23.07 13.21 18.78
N LEU A 223 -21.94 12.93 19.44
CA LEU A 223 -20.82 13.86 19.55
C LEU A 223 -20.15 14.11 18.19
N ILE A 224 -19.90 13.05 17.42
CA ILE A 224 -19.30 13.15 16.08
C ILE A 224 -20.17 13.99 15.15
N ARG A 225 -21.51 13.80 15.16
CA ARG A 225 -22.44 14.62 14.37
C ARG A 225 -22.42 16.10 14.74
N ARG A 226 -22.00 16.44 15.95
CA ARG A 226 -21.79 17.82 16.42
C ARG A 226 -20.36 18.33 16.17
N GLY A 227 -19.55 17.59 15.41
CA GLY A 227 -18.16 17.94 15.14
C GLY A 227 -17.19 17.64 16.28
N ASN A 228 -17.62 16.96 17.34
CA ASN A 228 -16.75 16.60 18.46
C ASN A 228 -16.14 15.20 18.25
N PHE A 229 -14.86 15.19 17.90
CA PHE A 229 -14.05 13.98 17.68
C PHE A 229 -13.16 13.62 18.87
N SER A 230 -13.37 14.25 20.04
CA SER A 230 -12.56 14.01 21.24
C SER A 230 -12.54 12.53 21.61
N ARG A 231 -11.36 12.03 21.98
CA ARG A 231 -11.12 10.66 22.44
C ARG A 231 -11.15 10.52 23.97
N ASN A 232 -11.54 11.57 24.68
CA ASN A 232 -11.53 11.65 26.15
C ASN A 232 -12.94 11.69 26.77
N THR A 233 -13.92 11.07 26.11
CA THR A 233 -15.30 11.02 26.64
C THR A 233 -15.44 9.91 27.68
N ILE A 234 -16.50 9.98 28.49
CA ILE A 234 -16.86 8.92 29.45
C ILE A 234 -16.96 7.56 28.73
N TRP A 235 -17.53 7.53 27.52
CA TRP A 235 -17.64 6.31 26.72
C TRP A 235 -16.28 5.78 26.24
N ASP A 236 -15.32 6.67 25.97
CA ASP A 236 -13.96 6.25 25.58
C ASP A 236 -13.27 5.52 26.73
N LYS A 237 -13.32 6.08 27.94
CA LYS A 237 -12.69 5.50 29.14
C LYS A 237 -13.34 4.18 29.58
N ILE A 238 -14.68 4.11 29.51
CA ILE A 238 -15.41 2.94 30.02
C ILE A 238 -15.40 1.78 28.99
N ILE A 239 -15.53 2.09 27.69
CA ILE A 239 -15.80 1.09 26.65
C ILE A 239 -14.73 1.08 25.55
N PHE A 240 -14.47 2.20 24.87
CA PHE A 240 -13.67 2.16 23.63
C PHE A 240 -12.16 1.99 23.84
N GLU A 241 -11.61 2.39 24.98
CA GLU A 241 -10.20 2.17 25.32
C GLU A 241 -9.89 0.67 25.47
N LYS A 242 -10.75 -0.06 26.19
CA LYS A 242 -10.62 -1.52 26.36
C LYS A 242 -10.69 -2.27 25.03
N ILE A 243 -11.51 -1.81 24.08
CA ILE A 243 -11.65 -2.41 22.75
C ILE A 243 -10.45 -2.08 21.85
N ARG A 244 -9.85 -0.90 22.00
CA ARG A 244 -8.63 -0.53 21.24
C ARG A 244 -7.40 -1.32 21.69
N GLN A 245 -7.35 -1.73 22.95
CA GLN A 245 -6.26 -2.52 23.50
C GLN A 245 -6.40 -4.03 23.19
N SER A 246 -7.62 -4.53 22.94
CA SER A 246 -7.93 -5.93 22.64
C SER A 246 -7.79 -6.30 21.17
#